data_AF-A0A164TFW7-F1
#
_entry.id   AF-A0A164TFW7-F1
#
_cell.length_a   1.000
_cell.length_b   1.000
_cell.length_c   1.000
_cell.angle_alpha   90.00
_cell.angle_beta   90.00
_cell.angle_gamma   90.00
#
_symmetry.space_group_name_H-M   'P 1'
#
loop_
_entity.id
_entity.type
_entity.pdbx_description
1 polymer ?
#
loop_
_entity_poly.entity_id
_entity_poly.type
_entity_poly.pdbx_seq_one_letter_code
_entity_poly.pdbx_strand_id
1 'polypeptide(L)'
;MTTSSPAARRSRTIDVRVSSPAPIGYAGDTSSTGGRFASASAAARFAVIATFAARRADITVTIAVEEHDEVCVSGTPGEIACALAAIPVYSVGVRKARTAPALDFGEDPMRIPAPGYLRAAVDEVALPIQWQGSVGLEAGVDVRVLSTRPGPLPNSTLPLGQWAPDLAHRLTHDLARSITERSGQRSQATATYLPDQGRYEITHPDPMSDTDADADAVARYIRITQLRANLAALDPVADADCAVGLAAELLVLESYSRRVPSTEDRTVR
;
A
#
# COMPACT_ATOMS: atom_id res chain seq x y z
N MET A 1 -46.83 21.69 22.23
CA MET A 1 -46.10 21.29 21.02
C MET A 1 -44.67 21.77 21.17
N THR A 2 -43.77 20.89 21.60
CA THR A 2 -42.34 21.15 21.73
C THR A 2 -41.64 20.27 20.69
N THR A 3 -41.15 20.89 19.64
CA THR A 3 -40.34 20.23 18.61
C THR A 3 -38.93 20.04 19.17
N SER A 4 -38.61 18.80 19.56
CA SER A 4 -37.23 18.40 19.82
C SER A 4 -36.38 18.59 18.57
N SER A 5 -35.35 19.43 18.67
CA SER A 5 -34.29 19.53 17.67
C SER A 5 -33.56 18.19 17.56
N PRO A 6 -33.20 17.73 16.34
CA PRO A 6 -32.38 16.55 16.19
C PRO A 6 -30.98 16.89 16.70
N ALA A 7 -30.50 16.13 17.69
CA ALA A 7 -29.11 16.22 18.12
C ALA A 7 -28.22 16.00 16.90
N ALA A 8 -27.41 17.01 16.56
CA ALA A 8 -26.39 16.88 15.53
C ALA A 8 -25.50 15.70 15.89
N ARG A 9 -25.60 14.60 15.12
CA ARG A 9 -24.60 13.53 15.13
C ARG A 9 -23.26 14.19 14.81
N ARG A 10 -22.45 14.47 15.84
CA ARG A 10 -21.05 14.85 15.64
C ARG A 10 -20.39 13.70 14.89
N SER A 11 -20.03 13.94 13.63
CA SER A 11 -19.24 13.02 12.83
C SER A 11 -17.93 12.78 13.58
N ARG A 12 -17.72 11.58 14.13
CA ARG A 12 -16.44 11.23 14.77
C ARG A 12 -15.32 11.40 13.74
N THR A 13 -14.35 12.26 14.02
CA THR A 13 -13.17 12.44 13.15
C THR A 13 -12.05 11.52 13.58
N ILE A 14 -11.27 11.07 12.59
CA ILE A 14 -10.10 10.22 12.76
C ILE A 14 -8.89 11.02 12.28
N ASP A 15 -7.98 11.32 13.19
CA ASP A 15 -6.71 11.97 12.89
C ASP A 15 -5.66 10.91 12.54
N VAL A 16 -4.98 11.07 11.41
CA VAL A 16 -3.84 10.23 11.02
C VAL A 16 -2.60 11.07 10.95
N ARG A 17 -1.52 10.59 11.56
CA ARG A 17 -0.18 11.15 11.44
C ARG A 17 0.79 10.07 10.98
N VAL A 18 1.54 10.36 9.94
CA VAL A 18 2.65 9.55 9.44
C VAL A 18 3.92 10.34 9.67
N SER A 19 4.86 9.81 10.43
CA SER A 19 6.13 10.45 10.75
C SER A 19 7.32 9.55 10.43
N SER A 20 8.44 10.15 10.04
CA SER A 20 9.71 9.46 9.82
C SER A 20 10.89 10.28 10.35
N PRO A 21 11.98 9.62 10.78
CA PRO A 21 13.21 10.31 11.16
C PRO A 21 13.73 11.22 10.03
N ALA A 22 14.35 12.34 10.40
CA ALA A 22 15.04 13.21 9.45
C ALA A 22 16.18 12.46 8.75
N PRO A 23 16.51 12.78 7.48
CA PRO A 23 17.76 12.32 6.88
C PRO A 23 18.97 12.77 7.72
N ILE A 24 19.99 11.91 7.81
CA ILE A 24 21.24 12.21 8.53
C ILE A 24 21.85 13.49 7.95
N GLY A 25 22.10 14.49 8.82
CA GLY A 25 22.66 15.79 8.45
C GLY A 25 21.71 16.99 8.63
N TYR A 26 20.43 16.74 8.89
CA TYR A 26 19.46 17.78 9.29
C TYR A 26 19.14 17.61 10.77
N ALA A 27 19.53 18.58 11.60
CA ALA A 27 19.25 18.56 13.03
C ALA A 27 17.76 18.82 13.29
N GLY A 28 17.06 17.85 13.90
CA GLY A 28 15.80 18.09 14.62
C GLY A 28 14.47 17.89 13.89
N ASP A 29 14.42 17.77 12.57
CA ASP A 29 13.13 17.83 11.85
C ASP A 29 12.58 16.46 11.45
N THR A 30 11.65 15.93 12.25
CA THR A 30 10.79 14.81 11.82
C THR A 30 9.95 15.23 10.62
N SER A 31 10.01 14.47 9.52
CA SER A 31 9.08 14.68 8.41
C SER A 31 7.75 14.06 8.81
N SER A 32 6.67 14.84 8.81
CA SER A 32 5.34 14.34 9.13
C SER A 32 4.28 14.80 8.14
N THR A 33 3.44 13.87 7.72
CA THR A 33 2.26 14.11 6.87
C THR A 33 1.04 13.59 7.63
N GLY A 34 -0.07 14.32 7.62
CA GLY A 34 -1.27 13.91 8.34
C GLY A 34 -2.55 14.45 7.73
N GLY A 35 -3.68 13.95 8.22
CA GLY A 35 -5.00 14.34 7.74
C GLY A 35 -6.13 13.89 8.66
N ARG A 36 -7.31 14.49 8.46
CA ARG A 36 -8.55 14.18 9.15
C ARG A 36 -9.51 13.42 8.25
N PHE A 37 -10.06 12.33 8.75
CA PHE A 37 -10.90 11.43 7.96
C PHE A 37 -12.21 11.13 8.67
N ALA A 38 -13.28 11.02 7.88
CA ALA A 38 -14.60 10.64 8.36
C ALA A 38 -14.79 9.12 8.51
N SER A 39 -13.81 8.31 8.10
CA SER A 39 -13.90 6.84 8.21
C SER A 39 -12.52 6.18 8.36
N ALA A 40 -12.50 5.06 9.08
CA ALA A 40 -11.32 4.23 9.27
C ALA A 40 -10.75 3.71 7.94
N SER A 41 -11.61 3.40 6.97
CA SER A 41 -11.19 2.98 5.63
C SER A 41 -10.43 4.09 4.89
N ALA A 42 -10.87 5.35 4.99
CA ALA A 42 -10.16 6.48 4.38
C ALA A 42 -8.84 6.77 5.10
N ALA A 43 -8.85 6.73 6.43
CA ALA A 43 -7.66 6.89 7.27
C ALA A 43 -6.58 5.85 6.94
N ALA A 44 -6.94 4.55 6.90
CA ALA A 44 -6.01 3.48 6.57
C ALA A 44 -5.50 3.56 5.13
N ARG A 45 -6.36 3.94 4.17
CA ARG A 45 -5.93 4.15 2.78
C ARG A 45 -4.87 5.25 2.70
N PHE A 46 -5.11 6.38 3.35
CA PHE A 46 -4.15 7.48 3.42
C PHE A 46 -2.85 7.05 4.09
N ALA A 47 -2.92 6.40 5.26
CA ALA A 47 -1.74 5.93 5.99
C ALA A 47 -0.84 5.06 5.13
N VAL A 48 -1.42 4.05 4.45
CA VAL A 48 -0.68 3.15 3.56
C VAL A 48 -0.08 3.91 2.38
N ILE A 49 -0.81 4.80 1.74
CA ILE A 49 -0.26 5.54 0.59
C ILE A 49 0.87 6.47 1.03
N ALA A 50 0.72 7.16 2.16
CA ALA A 50 1.72 8.05 2.72
C ALA A 50 3.00 7.30 3.15
N THR A 51 2.88 6.13 3.78
CA THR A 51 4.06 5.35 4.22
C THR A 51 4.88 4.86 3.03
N PHE A 52 4.23 4.36 1.98
CA PHE A 52 4.92 3.93 0.77
C PHE A 52 5.50 5.11 -0.02
N ALA A 53 4.81 6.26 -0.06
CA ALA A 53 5.29 7.47 -0.71
C ALA A 53 6.52 8.09 0.00
N ALA A 54 6.63 7.93 1.32
CA ALA A 54 7.75 8.47 2.10
C ALA A 54 9.11 7.83 1.71
N ARG A 55 9.12 6.58 1.21
CA ARG A 55 10.34 5.84 0.79
C ARG A 55 11.45 5.82 1.84
N ARG A 56 11.08 5.76 3.13
CA ARG A 56 12.01 5.70 4.27
C ARG A 56 11.84 4.39 5.04
N ALA A 57 12.93 3.94 5.64
CA ALA A 57 12.88 2.98 6.74
C ALA A 57 12.38 3.68 8.01
N ASP A 58 11.81 2.91 8.94
CA ASP A 58 11.38 3.39 10.26
C ASP A 58 10.32 4.49 10.24
N ILE A 59 9.16 4.16 9.66
CA ILE A 59 7.99 5.04 9.66
C ILE A 59 7.14 4.72 10.88
N THR A 60 6.53 5.73 11.48
CA THR A 60 5.50 5.56 12.51
C THR A 60 4.18 6.14 12.01
N VAL A 61 3.11 5.36 12.14
CA VAL A 61 1.73 5.77 11.86
C VAL A 61 0.96 5.78 13.16
N THR A 62 0.39 6.93 13.47
CA THR A 62 -0.56 7.12 14.57
C THR A 62 -1.93 7.41 13.99
N ILE A 63 -2.93 6.61 14.36
CA ILE A 63 -4.34 6.82 14.02
C ILE A 63 -5.10 7.03 15.34
N ALA A 64 -5.55 8.26 15.58
CA ALA A 64 -6.33 8.62 16.75
C ALA A 64 -7.79 8.83 16.37
N VAL A 65 -8.69 8.10 17.03
CA VAL A 65 -10.13 8.36 16.97
C VAL A 65 -10.49 9.25 18.16
N GLU A 66 -11.23 10.33 17.93
CA GLU A 66 -11.67 11.21 19.02
C GLU A 66 -12.23 10.39 20.20
N GLU A 67 -11.65 10.65 21.37
CA GLU A 67 -12.03 10.19 22.71
C GLU A 67 -11.63 8.77 23.18
N HIS A 68 -11.23 7.79 22.36
CA HIS A 68 -11.11 6.41 22.88
C HIS A 68 -9.98 5.49 22.35
N ASP A 69 -9.66 5.45 21.05
CA ASP A 69 -8.71 4.46 20.49
C ASP A 69 -7.56 5.12 19.71
N GLU A 70 -6.33 4.93 20.18
CA GLU A 70 -5.10 5.25 19.45
C GLU A 70 -4.45 3.96 18.94
N VAL A 71 -4.26 3.87 17.63
CA VAL A 71 -3.46 2.82 17.01
C VAL A 71 -2.13 3.42 16.56
N CYS A 72 -1.05 2.92 17.15
CA CYS A 72 0.31 3.23 16.73
C CYS A 72 0.95 1.99 16.10
N VAL A 73 1.58 2.17 14.95
CA VAL A 73 2.34 1.12 14.27
C VAL A 73 3.62 1.75 13.73
N SER A 74 4.76 1.13 14.03
CA SER A 74 6.06 1.56 13.54
C SER A 74 6.76 0.42 12.82
N GLY A 75 7.49 0.74 11.75
CA GLY A 75 8.25 -0.22 10.98
C GLY A 75 8.43 0.20 9.53
N THR A 76 8.67 -0.78 8.67
CA THR A 76 8.68 -0.60 7.21
C THR A 76 7.26 -0.31 6.68
N PRO A 77 7.13 0.22 5.45
CA PRO A 77 5.82 0.36 4.80
C PRO A 77 5.04 -0.96 4.74
N GLY A 78 5.72 -2.10 4.52
CA GLY A 78 5.07 -3.41 4.46
C GLY A 78 4.61 -3.91 5.82
N GLU A 79 5.39 -3.73 6.89
CA GLU A 79 4.97 -4.01 8.27
C GLU A 79 3.71 -3.21 8.65
N ILE A 80 3.69 -1.92 8.31
CA ILE A 80 2.56 -1.04 8.61
C ILE A 80 1.31 -1.45 7.82
N ALA A 81 1.45 -1.76 6.53
CA ALA A 81 0.32 -2.24 5.73
C ALA A 81 -0.24 -3.56 6.26
N CYS A 82 0.64 -4.51 6.63
CA CYS A 82 0.24 -5.80 7.20
C CYS A 82 -0.47 -5.64 8.55
N ALA A 83 0.07 -4.80 9.43
CA ALA A 83 -0.53 -4.51 10.73
C ALA A 83 -1.91 -3.86 10.61
N LEU A 84 -2.04 -2.82 9.77
CA LEU A 84 -3.33 -2.18 9.52
C LEU A 84 -4.33 -3.13 8.85
N ALA A 85 -3.87 -3.99 7.93
CA ALA A 85 -4.74 -4.98 7.28
C ALA A 85 -5.24 -6.04 8.26
N ALA A 86 -4.42 -6.42 9.25
CA ALA A 86 -4.80 -7.33 10.32
C ALA A 86 -5.85 -6.73 11.27
N ILE A 87 -6.04 -5.41 11.31
CA ILE A 87 -7.10 -4.80 12.11
C ILE A 87 -8.39 -4.71 11.28
N PRO A 88 -9.49 -5.39 11.68
CA PRO A 88 -10.69 -5.50 10.84
C PRO A 88 -11.25 -4.17 10.35
N VAL A 89 -11.28 -3.13 11.20
CA VAL A 89 -11.82 -1.81 10.87
C VAL A 89 -11.00 -1.06 9.80
N TYR A 90 -9.72 -1.39 9.65
CA TYR A 90 -8.80 -0.76 8.69
C TYR A 90 -8.57 -1.60 7.43
N SER A 91 -8.84 -2.90 7.47
CA SER A 91 -8.61 -3.87 6.38
C SER A 91 -9.17 -3.43 5.00
N VAL A 92 -10.35 -2.81 4.98
CA VAL A 92 -10.98 -2.30 3.74
C VAL A 92 -10.18 -1.14 3.16
N GLY A 93 -9.65 -0.25 4.00
CA GLY A 93 -8.82 0.87 3.58
C GLY A 93 -7.50 0.42 2.96
N VAL A 94 -6.84 -0.56 3.57
CA VAL A 94 -5.60 -1.15 3.02
C VAL A 94 -5.87 -1.82 1.67
N ARG A 95 -6.95 -2.60 1.55
CA ARG A 95 -7.36 -3.19 0.26
C ARG A 95 -7.66 -2.13 -0.80
N LYS A 96 -8.30 -1.02 -0.44
CA LYS A 96 -8.53 0.09 -1.37
C LYS A 96 -7.23 0.78 -1.77
N ALA A 97 -6.25 0.90 -0.89
CA ALA A 97 -4.94 1.44 -1.23
C ALA A 97 -4.24 0.60 -2.31
N ARG A 98 -4.52 -0.71 -2.37
CA ARG A 98 -3.92 -1.63 -3.37
C ARG A 98 -4.29 -1.31 -4.81
N THR A 99 -5.46 -0.73 -5.05
CA THR A 99 -5.95 -0.41 -6.39
C THR A 99 -6.23 1.08 -6.58
N ALA A 100 -5.93 1.87 -5.56
CA ALA A 100 -6.19 3.29 -5.55
C ALA A 100 -5.33 3.98 -6.62
N PRO A 101 -5.91 4.89 -7.42
CA PRO A 101 -5.11 5.92 -8.07
C PRO A 101 -4.47 6.80 -7.00
N ALA A 102 -3.60 7.72 -7.45
CA ALA A 102 -2.98 8.69 -6.58
C ALA A 102 -4.01 9.47 -5.74
N LEU A 103 -3.62 9.86 -4.53
CA LEU A 103 -4.42 10.74 -3.69
C LEU A 103 -4.03 12.19 -3.97
N ASP A 104 -5.02 13.00 -4.36
CA ASP A 104 -4.83 14.44 -4.57
C ASP A 104 -4.90 15.16 -3.22
N PHE A 105 -3.75 15.43 -2.60
CA PHE A 105 -3.62 16.20 -1.36
C PHE A 105 -2.77 17.48 -1.52
N GLY A 106 -2.53 17.96 -2.75
CA GLY A 106 -1.71 19.14 -3.03
C GLY A 106 -1.19 19.19 -4.48
N GLU A 107 -0.10 19.93 -4.71
CA GLU A 107 0.52 20.11 -6.04
C GLU A 107 1.11 18.81 -6.63
N ASP A 108 1.53 17.86 -5.78
CA ASP A 108 2.02 16.55 -6.20
C ASP A 108 1.08 15.41 -5.72
N PRO A 109 0.49 14.63 -6.65
CA PRO A 109 -0.42 13.56 -6.30
C PRO A 109 0.35 12.40 -5.62
N MET A 110 -0.09 12.03 -4.42
CA MET A 110 0.58 11.03 -3.60
C MET A 110 0.27 9.62 -4.11
N ARG A 111 1.29 8.89 -4.59
CA ARG A 111 1.15 7.56 -5.19
C ARG A 111 2.13 6.55 -4.61
N ILE A 112 1.74 5.29 -4.64
CA ILE A 112 2.65 4.17 -4.35
C ILE A 112 3.74 4.16 -5.43
N PRO A 113 5.02 4.32 -5.07
CA PRO A 113 6.09 4.38 -6.05
C PRO A 113 6.27 3.01 -6.71
N ALA A 114 6.43 3.03 -8.03
CA ALA A 114 6.88 1.88 -8.78
C ALA A 114 8.32 1.49 -8.39
N PRO A 115 8.68 0.19 -8.47
CA PRO A 115 10.04 -0.29 -8.25
C PRO A 115 11.09 0.48 -9.05
N GLY A 116 12.25 0.71 -8.44
CA GLY A 116 13.31 1.55 -9.03
C GLY A 116 13.79 1.05 -10.39
N TYR A 117 13.91 -0.28 -10.56
CA TYR A 117 14.36 -0.90 -11.81
C TYR A 117 13.40 -0.68 -12.99
N LEU A 118 12.11 -0.40 -12.73
CA LEU A 118 11.16 -0.16 -13.81
C LEU A 118 11.46 1.12 -14.57
N ARG A 119 11.94 2.17 -13.90
CA ARG A 119 12.34 3.40 -14.60
C ARG A 119 13.47 3.11 -15.60
N ALA A 120 14.47 2.35 -15.18
CA ALA A 120 15.57 1.97 -16.05
C ALA A 120 15.12 1.10 -17.25
N ALA A 121 14.18 0.17 -17.04
CA ALA A 121 13.58 -0.61 -18.12
C ALA A 121 12.78 0.26 -19.09
N VAL A 122 12.02 1.23 -18.57
CA VAL A 122 11.27 2.20 -19.37
C VAL A 122 12.22 3.04 -20.20
N ASP A 123 13.25 3.64 -19.61
CA ASP A 123 14.20 4.50 -20.33
C ASP A 123 14.89 3.72 -21.45
N GLU A 124 15.31 2.48 -21.18
CA GLU A 124 15.96 1.60 -22.17
C GLU A 124 15.09 1.33 -23.41
N VAL A 125 13.79 1.08 -23.21
CA VAL A 125 12.88 0.70 -24.30
C VAL A 125 12.21 1.91 -24.95
N ALA A 126 11.80 2.89 -24.16
CA ALA A 126 11.04 4.04 -24.63
C ALA A 126 11.90 5.03 -25.41
N LEU A 127 13.16 5.27 -25.00
CA LEU A 127 14.02 6.24 -25.67
C LEU A 127 14.26 5.85 -27.15
N PRO A 128 14.72 4.65 -27.52
CA PRO A 128 14.92 4.31 -28.94
C PRO A 128 13.67 4.48 -29.80
N ILE A 129 12.49 4.17 -29.26
CA ILE A 129 11.20 4.29 -29.96
C ILE A 129 10.83 5.76 -30.19
N GLN A 130 11.02 6.62 -29.18
CA GLN A 130 10.75 8.06 -29.28
C GLN A 130 11.63 8.75 -30.32
N TRP A 131 12.89 8.31 -30.46
CA TRP A 131 13.82 8.87 -31.44
C TRP A 131 13.51 8.43 -32.88
N GLN A 132 12.77 7.34 -33.09
CA GLN A 132 12.45 6.79 -34.41
C GLN A 132 11.17 7.34 -35.05
N GLY A 133 10.35 8.13 -34.34
CA GLY A 133 9.21 8.79 -34.97
C GLY A 133 8.31 9.58 -34.01
N SER A 134 8.16 10.86 -34.30
CA SER A 134 7.02 11.67 -33.85
C SER A 134 6.12 11.95 -35.06
N VAL A 135 5.00 11.22 -35.19
CA VAL A 135 3.99 11.52 -36.20
C VAL A 135 2.59 11.34 -35.61
N GLY A 136 1.86 12.46 -35.50
CA GLY A 136 0.38 12.50 -35.42
C GLY A 136 -0.27 12.01 -34.12
N LEU A 137 -0.65 12.95 -33.25
CA LEU A 137 -1.47 12.76 -32.04
C LEU A 137 -2.97 12.53 -32.34
N GLU A 138 -3.32 11.67 -33.28
CA GLU A 138 -4.73 11.55 -33.70
C GLU A 138 -5.52 10.47 -32.92
N ALA A 139 -4.85 9.49 -32.29
CA ALA A 139 -5.46 8.61 -31.28
C ALA A 139 -4.37 7.90 -30.46
N GLY A 140 -4.09 8.39 -29.26
CA GLY A 140 -3.11 7.78 -28.36
C GLY A 140 -3.71 6.61 -27.55
N VAL A 141 -3.01 5.48 -27.51
CA VAL A 141 -3.29 4.35 -26.62
C VAL A 141 -2.50 4.54 -25.33
N ASP A 142 -3.16 4.45 -24.17
CA ASP A 142 -2.49 4.55 -22.87
C ASP A 142 -1.62 3.31 -22.64
N VAL A 143 -0.40 3.51 -22.14
CA VAL A 143 0.50 2.41 -21.76
C VAL A 143 0.84 2.57 -20.28
N ARG A 144 0.70 1.49 -19.50
CA ARG A 144 1.08 1.49 -18.09
C ARG A 144 1.66 0.16 -17.64
N VAL A 145 2.48 0.22 -16.59
CA VAL A 145 2.97 -0.95 -15.87
C VAL A 145 2.24 -1.05 -14.53
N LEU A 146 1.64 -2.20 -14.26
CA LEU A 146 1.04 -2.57 -12.98
C LEU A 146 1.96 -3.56 -12.27
N SER A 147 2.59 -3.14 -11.17
CA SER A 147 3.37 -4.05 -10.33
C SER A 147 2.50 -4.62 -9.23
N THR A 148 2.34 -5.94 -9.21
CA THR A 148 1.51 -6.64 -8.23
C THR A 148 2.36 -7.15 -7.08
N ARG A 149 1.89 -6.95 -5.85
CA ARG A 149 2.58 -7.40 -4.64
C ARG A 149 1.74 -8.43 -3.87
N PRO A 150 2.38 -9.29 -3.04
CA PRO A 150 1.68 -10.16 -2.12
C PRO A 150 0.70 -9.38 -1.24
N GLY A 151 -0.51 -9.90 -1.06
CA GLY A 151 -1.48 -9.26 -0.16
C GLY A 151 -0.96 -9.26 1.28
N PRO A 152 -1.10 -8.17 2.05
CA PRO A 152 -1.99 -7.04 1.82
C PRO A 152 -1.29 -5.80 1.21
N LEU A 153 -0.06 -5.96 0.71
CA LEU A 153 0.73 -4.84 0.19
C LEU A 153 0.05 -4.19 -1.02
N PRO A 154 0.12 -2.85 -1.14
CA PRO A 154 -0.50 -2.16 -2.25
C PRO A 154 0.28 -2.40 -3.55
N ASN A 155 -0.45 -2.49 -4.67
CA ASN A 155 0.18 -2.51 -5.99
C ASN A 155 0.71 -1.10 -6.31
N SER A 156 1.64 -1.03 -7.26
CA SER A 156 2.07 0.25 -7.83
C SER A 156 1.70 0.33 -9.30
N THR A 157 1.45 1.54 -9.79
CA THR A 157 1.16 1.79 -11.19
C THR A 157 2.10 2.86 -11.71
N LEU A 158 2.79 2.55 -12.80
CA LEU A 158 3.65 3.48 -13.52
C LEU A 158 2.96 3.80 -14.86
N PRO A 159 2.35 4.98 -15.02
CA PRO A 159 1.85 5.43 -16.32
C PRO A 159 3.02 5.82 -17.22
N LEU A 160 3.00 5.37 -18.48
CA LEU A 160 3.95 5.76 -19.53
C LEU A 160 3.34 6.79 -20.50
N GLY A 161 2.07 7.14 -20.31
CA GLY A 161 1.35 8.09 -21.14
C GLY A 161 0.79 7.46 -22.40
N GLN A 162 0.43 8.32 -23.36
CA GLN A 162 -0.22 7.93 -24.60
C GLN A 162 0.80 7.74 -25.74
N TRP A 163 0.62 6.68 -26.50
CA TRP A 163 1.48 6.30 -27.62
C TRP A 163 0.64 6.00 -28.86
N ALA A 164 1.19 6.25 -30.05
CA ALA A 164 0.55 5.81 -31.29
C ALA A 164 0.31 4.29 -31.24
N PRO A 165 -0.81 3.74 -31.75
CA PRO A 165 -1.18 2.34 -31.51
C PRO A 165 -0.10 1.31 -31.89
N ASP A 166 0.61 1.55 -32.99
CA ASP A 166 1.69 0.71 -33.50
C ASP A 166 2.98 0.80 -32.65
N LEU A 167 3.25 1.98 -32.06
CA LEU A 167 4.34 2.17 -31.10
C LEU A 167 3.98 1.61 -29.72
N ALA A 168 2.72 1.78 -29.30
CA ALA A 168 2.20 1.27 -28.04
C ALA A 168 2.32 -0.25 -27.96
N HIS A 169 1.96 -0.94 -29.05
CA HIS A 169 2.11 -2.40 -29.14
C HIS A 169 3.57 -2.84 -28.98
N ARG A 170 4.50 -2.24 -29.75
CA ARG A 170 5.94 -2.55 -29.69
C ARG A 170 6.53 -2.25 -28.31
N LEU A 171 6.33 -1.02 -27.82
CA LEU A 171 6.75 -0.58 -26.49
C LEU A 171 6.29 -1.55 -25.41
N THR A 172 5.01 -1.95 -25.45
CA THR A 172 4.44 -2.82 -24.42
C THR A 172 5.13 -4.18 -24.37
N HIS A 173 5.35 -4.80 -25.53
CA HIS A 173 5.98 -6.12 -25.61
C HIS A 173 7.48 -6.08 -25.28
N ASP A 174 8.20 -5.08 -25.79
CA ASP A 174 9.64 -4.94 -25.52
C ASP A 174 9.88 -4.57 -24.05
N LEU A 175 9.02 -3.74 -23.46
CA LEU A 175 9.10 -3.41 -22.04
C LEU A 175 8.75 -4.61 -21.15
N ALA A 176 7.73 -5.41 -21.50
CA ALA A 176 7.45 -6.65 -20.76
C ALA A 176 8.65 -7.62 -20.79
N ARG A 177 9.36 -7.69 -21.92
CA ARG A 177 10.60 -8.48 -22.03
C ARG A 177 11.71 -7.92 -21.13
N SER A 178 12.03 -6.63 -21.26
CA SER A 178 13.08 -5.96 -20.46
C SER A 178 12.82 -6.07 -18.96
N ILE A 179 11.57 -5.90 -18.52
CA ILE A 179 11.18 -6.08 -17.11
C ILE A 179 11.43 -7.52 -16.67
N THR A 180 11.05 -8.52 -17.46
CA THR A 180 11.25 -9.94 -17.14
C THR A 180 12.73 -10.30 -17.01
N GLU A 181 13.58 -9.77 -17.88
CA GLU A 181 15.03 -9.98 -17.82
C GLU A 181 15.63 -9.35 -16.57
N ARG A 182 15.23 -8.11 -16.25
CA ARG A 182 15.70 -7.35 -15.09
C ARG A 182 15.16 -7.88 -13.76
N SER A 183 14.01 -8.55 -13.74
CA SER A 183 13.47 -9.24 -12.56
C SER A 183 14.17 -10.58 -12.27
N GLY A 184 15.22 -10.92 -13.03
CA GLY A 184 15.96 -12.18 -12.89
C GLY A 184 15.18 -13.39 -13.41
N GLN A 185 14.25 -13.18 -14.36
CA GLN A 185 13.40 -14.19 -15.00
C GLN A 185 12.45 -14.97 -14.06
N ARG A 186 12.44 -14.66 -12.75
CA ARG A 186 11.59 -15.33 -11.76
C ARG A 186 10.15 -14.84 -11.79
N SER A 187 9.91 -13.68 -12.39
CA SER A 187 8.58 -13.05 -12.46
C SER A 187 8.36 -12.48 -13.85
N GLN A 188 7.65 -13.25 -14.67
CA GLN A 188 7.35 -12.87 -16.05
C GLN A 188 6.35 -11.72 -16.07
N ALA A 189 6.72 -10.61 -16.72
CA ALA A 189 5.80 -9.54 -17.01
C ALA A 189 4.91 -9.94 -18.21
N THR A 190 3.62 -9.68 -18.09
CA THR A 190 2.61 -10.02 -19.11
C THR A 190 2.01 -8.76 -19.68
N ALA A 191 2.08 -8.61 -21.00
CA ALA A 191 1.40 -7.54 -21.73
C ALA A 191 -0.04 -7.93 -22.03
N THR A 192 -1.01 -7.05 -21.77
CA THR A 192 -2.42 -7.26 -22.10
C THR A 192 -3.01 -6.00 -22.68
N TYR A 193 -3.74 -6.14 -23.80
CA TYR A 193 -4.53 -5.05 -24.36
C TYR A 193 -5.94 -5.08 -23.77
N LEU A 194 -6.40 -3.94 -23.24
CA LEU A 194 -7.71 -3.73 -22.66
C LEU A 194 -8.52 -2.85 -23.62
N PRO A 195 -9.28 -3.46 -24.56
CA PRO A 195 -9.94 -2.73 -25.65
C PRO A 195 -10.96 -1.71 -25.14
N ASP A 196 -11.72 -2.06 -24.11
CA ASP A 196 -12.73 -1.18 -23.49
C ASP A 196 -12.14 0.07 -22.85
N GLN A 197 -10.83 0.09 -22.63
CA GLN A 197 -10.10 1.17 -21.96
C GLN A 197 -9.10 1.87 -22.89
N GLY A 198 -8.96 1.41 -24.14
CA GLY A 198 -7.97 1.93 -25.08
C GLY A 198 -6.56 1.90 -24.51
N ARG A 199 -6.18 0.80 -23.83
CA ARG A 199 -4.97 0.73 -23.00
C ARG A 199 -4.22 -0.58 -23.12
N TYR A 200 -2.89 -0.48 -23.18
CA TYR A 200 -1.99 -1.59 -22.85
C TYR A 200 -1.60 -1.55 -21.37
N GLU A 201 -1.74 -2.69 -20.71
CA GLU A 201 -1.29 -2.91 -19.33
C GLU A 201 -0.24 -4.01 -19.28
N ILE A 202 0.91 -3.69 -18.70
CA ILE A 202 1.97 -4.65 -18.41
C ILE A 202 1.84 -5.05 -16.94
N THR A 203 1.38 -6.27 -16.66
CA THR A 203 1.32 -6.80 -15.30
C THR A 203 2.63 -7.48 -14.95
N HIS A 204 3.29 -7.03 -13.89
CA HIS A 204 4.55 -7.57 -13.41
C HIS A 204 4.44 -7.98 -11.94
N PRO A 205 4.60 -9.26 -11.58
CA PRO A 205 4.72 -9.67 -10.19
C PRO A 205 6.00 -9.08 -9.60
N ASP A 206 5.86 -8.26 -8.58
CA ASP A 206 6.94 -7.67 -7.82
C ASP A 206 6.95 -8.35 -6.44
N PRO A 207 7.63 -9.52 -6.32
CA PRO A 207 7.71 -10.22 -5.04
C PRO A 207 8.54 -9.44 -4.00
N MET A 208 9.13 -8.30 -4.40
CA MET A 208 9.99 -7.44 -3.58
C MET A 208 9.27 -6.96 -2.33
N SER A 209 9.53 -7.70 -1.29
CA SER A 209 9.92 -7.21 0.01
C SER A 209 11.43 -6.95 -0.12
N ASP A 210 11.86 -5.69 -0.26
CA ASP A 210 13.29 -5.31 -0.33
C ASP A 210 14.05 -5.65 0.97
N THR A 211 13.35 -6.17 1.98
CA THR A 211 13.84 -6.45 3.33
C THR A 211 13.18 -7.71 3.88
N ASP A 212 13.92 -8.60 4.54
CA ASP A 212 13.35 -9.80 5.18
C ASP A 212 12.16 -9.48 6.12
N ALA A 213 12.15 -8.27 6.70
CA ALA A 213 11.06 -7.76 7.55
C ALA A 213 9.70 -7.67 6.84
N ASP A 214 9.67 -7.23 5.58
CA ASP A 214 8.41 -7.12 4.82
C ASP A 214 7.85 -8.51 4.46
N ALA A 215 8.72 -9.46 4.12
CA ALA A 215 8.34 -10.86 3.86
C ALA A 215 7.76 -11.50 5.13
N ASP A 216 8.42 -11.32 6.28
CA ASP A 216 7.96 -11.83 7.56
C ASP A 216 6.62 -11.21 7.98
N ALA A 217 6.43 -9.91 7.71
CA ALA A 217 5.16 -9.23 7.97
C ALA A 217 4.00 -9.80 7.13
N VAL A 218 4.24 -10.07 5.84
CA VAL A 218 3.26 -10.71 4.96
C VAL A 218 2.95 -12.12 5.44
N ALA A 219 3.96 -12.92 5.78
CA ALA A 219 3.76 -14.26 6.32
C ALA A 219 2.92 -14.24 7.61
N ARG A 220 3.23 -13.32 8.52
CA ARG A 220 2.46 -13.10 9.75
C ARG A 220 1.00 -12.73 9.46
N TYR A 221 0.76 -11.80 8.53
CA TYR A 221 -0.58 -11.41 8.12
C TYR A 221 -1.38 -12.59 7.54
N ILE A 222 -0.75 -13.40 6.68
CA ILE A 222 -1.36 -14.61 6.10
C ILE A 222 -1.75 -15.57 7.23
N ARG A 223 -0.85 -15.80 8.19
CA ARG A 223 -1.10 -16.68 9.33
C ARG A 223 -2.25 -16.18 10.21
N ILE A 224 -2.28 -14.89 10.54
CA ILE A 224 -3.40 -14.25 11.28
C ILE A 224 -4.72 -14.48 10.55
N THR A 225 -4.74 -14.26 9.23
CA THR A 225 -5.95 -14.42 8.41
C THR A 225 -6.43 -15.88 8.40
N GLN A 226 -5.50 -16.84 8.28
CA GLN A 226 -5.81 -18.27 8.36
C GLN A 226 -6.33 -18.67 9.74
N LEU A 227 -5.69 -18.23 10.83
CA LEU A 227 -6.13 -18.54 12.20
C LEU A 227 -7.55 -18.03 12.47
N ARG A 228 -7.88 -16.81 12.02
CA ARG A 228 -9.23 -16.27 12.15
C ARG A 228 -10.26 -17.04 11.32
N ALA A 229 -9.90 -17.46 10.11
CA ALA A 229 -10.78 -18.29 9.28
C ALA A 229 -11.03 -19.66 9.92
N ASN A 230 -9.99 -20.28 10.47
CA ASN A 230 -10.09 -21.56 11.19
C ASN A 230 -10.97 -21.43 12.43
N LEU A 231 -10.73 -20.41 13.28
CA LEU A 231 -11.53 -20.15 14.47
C LEU A 231 -13.01 -19.92 14.14
N ALA A 232 -13.31 -19.25 13.02
CA ALA A 232 -14.69 -19.04 12.59
C ALA A 232 -15.38 -20.31 12.06
N ALA A 233 -14.62 -21.35 11.71
CA ALA A 233 -15.13 -22.62 11.20
C ALA A 233 -15.29 -23.71 12.28
N LEU A 234 -14.69 -23.53 13.46
CA LEU A 234 -14.76 -24.48 14.57
C LEU A 234 -16.13 -24.46 15.26
N ASP A 235 -16.56 -25.62 15.78
CA ASP A 235 -17.72 -25.69 16.67
C ASP A 235 -17.31 -25.21 18.07
N PRO A 236 -18.04 -24.24 18.66
CA PRO A 236 -17.64 -23.63 19.93
C PRO A 236 -17.70 -24.59 21.12
N VAL A 237 -18.39 -25.73 21.01
CA VAL A 237 -18.54 -26.72 22.09
C VAL A 237 -17.69 -27.96 21.83
N ALA A 238 -17.74 -28.52 20.62
CA ALA A 238 -17.01 -29.74 20.29
C ALA A 238 -15.51 -29.51 20.13
N ASP A 239 -15.09 -28.33 19.68
CA ASP A 239 -13.70 -28.01 19.37
C ASP A 239 -13.06 -27.03 20.37
N ALA A 240 -13.61 -26.91 21.59
CA ALA A 240 -13.23 -25.89 22.57
C ALA A 240 -11.71 -25.87 22.86
N ASP A 241 -11.08 -27.03 23.08
CA ASP A 241 -9.64 -27.10 23.37
C ASP A 241 -8.78 -26.68 22.16
N CYS A 242 -9.23 -27.03 20.94
CA CYS A 242 -8.58 -26.59 19.70
C CYS A 242 -8.70 -25.08 19.52
N ALA A 243 -9.88 -24.52 19.78
CA ALA A 243 -10.15 -23.09 19.69
C ALA A 243 -9.28 -22.27 20.66
N VAL A 244 -9.06 -22.76 21.89
CA VAL A 244 -8.18 -22.09 22.87
C VAL A 244 -6.75 -21.99 22.34
N GLY A 245 -6.20 -23.08 21.78
CA GLY A 245 -4.84 -23.09 21.23
C GLY A 245 -4.66 -22.09 20.08
N LEU A 246 -5.59 -22.09 19.12
CA LEU A 246 -5.55 -21.17 17.98
C LEU A 246 -5.76 -19.71 18.40
N ALA A 247 -6.62 -19.45 19.39
CA ALA A 247 -6.84 -18.11 19.93
C ALA A 247 -5.59 -17.56 20.65
N ALA A 248 -4.87 -18.40 21.39
CA ALA A 248 -3.61 -18.02 22.01
C ALA A 248 -2.54 -17.66 20.97
N GLU A 249 -2.40 -18.47 19.91
CA GLU A 249 -1.48 -18.16 18.81
C GLU A 249 -1.85 -16.84 18.12
N LEU A 250 -3.15 -16.63 17.86
CA LEU A 250 -3.65 -15.41 17.23
C LEU A 250 -3.31 -14.16 18.06
N LEU A 251 -3.52 -14.20 19.38
CA LEU A 251 -3.21 -13.10 20.28
C LEU A 251 -1.73 -12.70 20.22
N VAL A 252 -0.82 -13.68 20.20
CA VAL A 252 0.62 -13.45 20.09
C VAL A 252 0.98 -12.80 18.75
N LEU A 253 0.44 -13.29 17.63
CA LEU A 253 0.74 -12.71 16.31
C LEU A 253 0.15 -11.30 16.15
N GLU A 254 -1.02 -11.04 16.74
CA GLU A 254 -1.63 -9.71 16.75
C GLU A 254 -0.83 -8.70 17.60
N SER A 255 -0.23 -9.13 18.72
CA SER A 255 0.60 -8.23 19.54
C SER A 255 1.84 -7.73 18.79
N TYR A 256 2.46 -8.56 17.94
CA TYR A 256 3.59 -8.12 17.10
C TYR A 256 3.20 -7.08 16.05
N SER A 257 1.92 -6.97 15.71
CA SER A 257 1.40 -6.01 14.74
C SER A 257 1.07 -4.65 15.36
N ARG A 258 0.98 -4.56 16.70
CA ARG A 258 0.67 -3.33 17.43
C ARG A 258 1.87 -2.99 18.33
N ARG A 259 2.79 -2.16 17.85
CA ARG A 259 3.78 -1.56 18.75
C ARG A 259 3.10 -0.39 19.46
N VAL A 260 2.78 -0.57 20.74
CA VAL A 260 2.36 0.53 21.61
C VAL A 260 3.51 1.54 21.61
N PRO A 261 3.24 2.85 21.38
CA PRO A 261 4.28 3.84 21.55
C PRO A 261 4.65 3.80 23.04
N SER A 262 5.87 3.35 23.34
CA SER A 262 6.40 3.45 24.69
C SER A 262 6.40 4.92 25.07
N THR A 263 5.51 5.31 25.98
CA THR A 263 5.55 6.62 26.65
C THR A 263 6.70 6.73 27.65
N GLU A 264 7.63 5.76 27.71
CA GLU A 264 8.67 5.71 28.74
C GLU A 264 9.99 6.43 28.36
N ASP A 265 10.13 7.03 27.18
CA ASP A 265 11.37 7.75 26.83
C ASP A 265 11.30 9.27 27.05
N ARG A 266 10.44 9.73 27.98
CA ARG A 266 10.39 11.14 28.42
C ARG A 266 11.06 11.42 29.76
N THR A 267 11.76 10.44 30.32
CA THR A 267 12.58 10.66 31.50
C THR A 267 13.82 9.79 31.43
N VAL A 268 14.91 10.29 30.85
CA VAL A 268 16.26 10.25 31.46
C VAL A 268 17.19 11.20 30.68
N ARG A 269 17.54 12.29 31.37
CA ARG A 269 18.69 13.21 31.25
C ARG A 269 18.76 14.20 30.08
#